data_AF-A0A3Q4GJD0-F1
#
_entry.id   AF-A0A3Q4GJD0-F1
#
_cell.length_a   1.000
_cell.length_b   1.000
_cell.length_c   1.000
_cell.angle_alpha   90.00
_cell.angle_beta   90.00
_cell.angle_gamma   90.00
#
_symmetry.space_group_name_H-M   'P 1'
#
loop_
_entity.id
_entity.type
_entity.pdbx_description
1 polymer ?
#
loop_
_entity_poly.entity_id
_entity_poly.type
_entity_poly.pdbx_seq_one_letter_code
_entity_poly.pdbx_strand_id
1 'polypeptide(L)'
;MTFCSLNIYIFLFFYIIKYVPPFTNIKDNLPTLGTEEVLFATCTAAGSKPPAEVRWLTDALGDKVRTTTNSTQYDNDTTTTVSSLFGVPKREINGQQVQCVISGDSLSTDESLPFTIQIYLQMFRLKINCQQLKASDTTPSAQTSLNLFVKLDNNFILDGAKLQLLSLTPDLNGLYQCEASNAYGSKRGQLYVILLFPANLHSSSKISTLPPLHTSKPSQSL
;
A
#
# COMPACT_ATOMS: atom_id res chain seq x y z
N MET A 1 -43.61 -48.59 -15.50
CA MET A 1 -43.07 -47.24 -15.83
C MET A 1 -41.62 -47.09 -15.35
N THR A 2 -40.77 -48.12 -15.46
CA THR A 2 -39.45 -48.14 -14.79
C THR A 2 -38.26 -48.13 -15.77
N PHE A 3 -38.50 -48.35 -17.07
CA PHE A 3 -37.47 -48.37 -18.12
C PHE A 3 -37.03 -46.97 -18.59
N CYS A 4 -37.87 -45.94 -18.40
CA CYS A 4 -37.58 -44.56 -18.79
C CYS A 4 -36.63 -43.88 -17.77
N SER A 5 -36.82 -44.13 -16.47
CA SER A 5 -35.98 -43.56 -15.41
C SER A 5 -34.56 -44.11 -15.41
N LEU A 6 -34.34 -45.42 -15.66
CA LEU A 6 -32.98 -45.97 -15.68
C LEU A 6 -32.14 -45.38 -16.83
N ASN A 7 -32.75 -45.17 -18.00
CA ASN A 7 -32.12 -44.46 -19.11
C ASN A 7 -31.78 -43.02 -18.71
N ILE A 8 -32.71 -42.30 -18.07
CA ILE A 8 -32.47 -40.90 -17.65
C ILE A 8 -31.31 -40.78 -16.66
N TYR A 9 -31.20 -41.70 -15.69
CA TYR A 9 -30.08 -41.70 -14.74
C TYR A 9 -28.75 -42.01 -15.42
N ILE A 10 -28.73 -42.94 -16.38
CA ILE A 10 -27.54 -43.28 -17.17
C ILE A 10 -27.12 -42.09 -18.05
N PHE A 11 -28.06 -41.47 -18.78
CA PHE A 11 -27.78 -40.28 -19.59
C PHE A 11 -27.30 -39.10 -18.74
N LEU A 12 -27.91 -38.85 -17.58
CA LEU A 12 -27.46 -37.81 -16.64
C LEU A 12 -26.07 -38.12 -16.07
N PHE A 13 -25.78 -39.38 -15.75
CA PHE A 13 -24.46 -39.80 -15.26
C PHE A 13 -23.36 -39.59 -16.31
N PHE A 14 -23.60 -40.02 -17.56
CA PHE A 14 -22.68 -39.76 -18.67
C PHE A 14 -22.55 -38.26 -19.00
N TYR A 15 -23.64 -37.49 -18.85
CA TYR A 15 -23.63 -36.04 -19.04
C TYR A 15 -22.78 -35.32 -17.97
N ILE A 16 -22.84 -35.75 -16.71
CA ILE A 16 -22.01 -35.21 -15.62
C ILE A 16 -20.52 -35.56 -15.81
N ILE A 17 -20.18 -36.71 -16.38
CA ILE A 17 -18.78 -37.05 -16.70
C ILE A 17 -18.23 -36.19 -17.86
N LYS A 18 -19.11 -35.73 -18.75
CA LYS A 18 -18.74 -34.87 -19.87
C LYS A 18 -18.50 -33.41 -19.44
N TYR A 19 -19.28 -32.91 -18.46
CA TYR A 19 -19.20 -31.53 -17.99
C TYR A 19 -18.84 -31.45 -16.52
N VAL A 20 -17.67 -30.87 -16.23
CA VAL A 20 -17.18 -30.61 -14.88
C VAL A 20 -17.08 -29.10 -14.70
N PRO A 21 -17.93 -28.49 -13.85
CA PRO A 21 -17.84 -27.06 -13.56
C PRO A 21 -16.54 -26.74 -12.79
N PRO A 22 -15.92 -25.58 -13.03
CA PRO A 22 -14.68 -25.21 -12.35
C PRO A 22 -14.91 -24.89 -10.87
N PHE A 23 -13.86 -25.07 -10.06
CA PHE A 23 -13.75 -24.40 -8.77
C PHE A 23 -13.13 -23.02 -8.98
N THR A 24 -13.85 -21.97 -8.58
CA THR A 24 -13.49 -20.58 -8.85
C THR A 24 -12.90 -19.90 -7.62
N ASN A 25 -11.85 -19.11 -7.80
CA ASN A 25 -11.27 -18.32 -6.71
C ASN A 25 -10.57 -17.07 -7.23
N ILE A 26 -10.61 -16.02 -6.41
CA ILE A 26 -9.80 -14.82 -6.60
C ILE A 26 -8.85 -14.64 -5.41
N LYS A 27 -7.56 -14.46 -5.73
CA LYS A 27 -6.50 -14.23 -4.75
C LYS A 27 -5.95 -12.82 -4.90
N ASP A 28 -6.04 -12.04 -3.82
CA ASP A 28 -5.43 -10.73 -3.69
C ASP A 28 -3.93 -10.85 -3.38
N ASN A 29 -3.10 -10.00 -3.99
CA ASN A 29 -1.65 -9.94 -3.80
C ASN A 29 -1.20 -8.76 -2.91
N LEU A 30 -2.13 -7.95 -2.40
CA LEU A 30 -1.89 -6.85 -1.46
C LEU A 30 -0.75 -5.90 -1.91
N PRO A 31 -0.84 -5.31 -3.11
CA PRO A 31 0.22 -4.48 -3.66
C PRO A 31 0.46 -3.23 -2.82
N THR A 32 1.71 -2.76 -2.81
CA THR A 32 2.09 -1.53 -2.11
C THR A 32 2.40 -0.40 -3.09
N LEU A 33 2.19 0.85 -2.69
CA LEU A 33 2.40 2.02 -3.56
C LEU A 33 3.81 2.04 -4.17
N GLY A 34 3.90 2.22 -5.48
CA GLY A 34 5.16 2.08 -6.21
C GLY A 34 5.07 2.54 -7.67
N THR A 35 6.20 2.48 -8.38
CA THR A 35 6.34 2.94 -9.77
C THR A 35 6.47 1.81 -10.78
N GLU A 36 6.70 0.58 -10.31
CA GLU A 36 6.86 -0.60 -11.14
C GLU A 36 5.52 -1.34 -11.31
N GLU A 37 5.37 -2.07 -12.41
CA GLU A 37 4.22 -2.94 -12.61
C GLU A 37 4.30 -4.14 -11.66
N VAL A 38 3.22 -4.40 -10.92
CA VAL A 38 3.12 -5.52 -9.98
C VAL A 38 1.81 -6.28 -10.20
N LEU A 39 1.73 -7.49 -9.65
CA LEU A 39 0.52 -8.29 -9.62
C LEU A 39 -0.47 -7.72 -8.58
N PHE A 40 -1.72 -7.49 -8.98
CA PHE A 40 -2.81 -7.08 -8.09
C PHE A 40 -3.63 -8.28 -7.62
N ALA A 41 -4.09 -9.11 -8.55
CA ALA A 41 -4.90 -10.27 -8.23
C ALA A 41 -4.77 -11.37 -9.27
N THR A 42 -5.10 -12.60 -8.85
CA THR A 42 -5.16 -13.77 -9.72
C THR A 42 -6.53 -14.43 -9.58
N CYS A 43 -7.21 -14.60 -10.69
CA CYS A 43 -8.48 -15.32 -10.78
C CYS A 43 -8.23 -16.70 -11.39
N THR A 44 -8.80 -17.74 -10.77
CA THR A 44 -8.56 -19.14 -11.12
C THR A 44 -9.88 -19.86 -11.32
N ALA A 45 -10.01 -20.57 -12.43
CA ALA A 45 -11.07 -21.54 -12.71
C ALA A 45 -10.43 -22.93 -12.81
N ALA A 46 -10.49 -23.70 -11.74
CA ALA A 46 -9.76 -24.96 -11.61
C ALA A 46 -10.58 -26.19 -12.00
N GLY A 47 -9.99 -27.09 -12.78
CA GLY A 47 -10.54 -28.42 -13.05
C GLY A 47 -11.79 -28.46 -13.93
N SER A 48 -11.94 -27.50 -14.84
CA SER A 48 -13.08 -27.43 -15.76
C SER A 48 -13.00 -28.46 -16.88
N LYS A 49 -14.14 -29.01 -17.31
CA LYS A 49 -14.27 -29.82 -18.52
C LYS A 49 -15.61 -29.48 -19.19
N PRO A 50 -15.64 -28.99 -20.44
CA PRO A 50 -14.51 -28.53 -21.26
C PRO A 50 -13.83 -27.29 -20.64
N PRO A 51 -12.69 -26.81 -21.16
CA PRO A 51 -11.97 -25.67 -20.60
C PRO A 51 -12.84 -24.42 -20.44
N ALA A 52 -12.78 -23.78 -19.27
CA ALA A 52 -13.40 -22.49 -19.01
C ALA A 52 -12.50 -21.32 -19.45
N GLU A 53 -13.12 -20.25 -19.92
CA GLU A 53 -12.48 -18.97 -20.19
C GLU A 53 -12.52 -18.09 -18.94
N VAL A 54 -11.44 -17.34 -18.69
CA VAL A 54 -11.31 -16.42 -17.56
C VAL A 54 -10.88 -15.06 -18.09
N ARG A 55 -11.71 -14.04 -17.87
CA ARG A 55 -11.50 -12.68 -18.38
C ARG A 55 -11.76 -11.63 -17.31
N TRP A 56 -11.00 -10.54 -17.32
CA TRP A 56 -11.25 -9.41 -16.44
C TRP A 56 -12.06 -8.32 -17.14
N LEU A 57 -13.09 -7.82 -16.49
CA LEU A 57 -13.78 -6.58 -16.82
C LEU A 57 -13.15 -5.47 -15.97
N THR A 58 -12.41 -4.59 -16.64
CA THR A 58 -11.63 -3.53 -16.00
C THR A 58 -12.21 -2.13 -16.23
N ASP A 59 -13.35 -2.03 -16.92
CA ASP A 59 -14.09 -0.80 -17.21
C ASP A 59 -13.20 0.42 -17.48
N ALA A 60 -13.22 1.41 -16.59
CA ALA A 60 -12.53 2.70 -16.73
C ALA A 60 -10.99 2.63 -16.54
N LEU A 61 -10.45 1.47 -16.13
CA LEU A 61 -9.00 1.32 -15.94
C LEU A 61 -8.24 1.20 -17.27
N GLY A 62 -8.87 0.67 -18.33
CA GLY A 62 -8.28 0.59 -19.68
C GLY A 62 -6.82 0.11 -19.67
N ASP A 63 -5.94 0.91 -20.29
CA ASP A 63 -4.49 0.62 -20.43
C ASP A 63 -3.69 0.75 -19.11
N LYS A 64 -4.32 1.16 -18.00
CA LYS A 64 -3.64 1.24 -16.69
C LYS A 64 -3.40 -0.12 -16.06
N VAL A 65 -4.08 -1.14 -16.57
CA VAL A 65 -3.99 -2.52 -16.09
C VAL A 65 -3.77 -3.46 -17.26
N ARG A 66 -3.05 -4.55 -17.01
CA ARG A 66 -2.73 -5.58 -17.99
C ARG A 66 -3.17 -6.93 -17.47
N THR A 67 -3.74 -7.75 -18.34
CA THR A 67 -4.19 -9.10 -17.99
C THR A 67 -3.32 -10.14 -18.66
N THR A 68 -3.16 -11.31 -18.05
CA THR A 68 -2.51 -12.46 -18.69
C THR A 68 -3.24 -13.72 -18.30
N THR A 69 -3.58 -14.55 -19.28
CA THR A 69 -4.30 -15.80 -19.05
C THR A 69 -3.43 -16.97 -19.47
N ASN A 70 -3.34 -17.98 -18.60
CA ASN A 70 -2.67 -19.24 -18.84
C ASN A 70 -3.63 -20.39 -18.56
N SER A 71 -3.45 -21.49 -19.27
CA SER A 71 -4.28 -22.69 -19.14
C SER A 71 -3.37 -23.91 -19.00
N THR A 72 -3.71 -24.79 -18.05
CA THR A 72 -3.02 -26.06 -17.83
C THR A 72 -4.02 -27.20 -17.95
N GLN A 73 -3.76 -28.10 -18.89
CA GLN A 73 -4.53 -29.32 -19.07
C GLN A 73 -3.91 -30.46 -18.24
N TYR A 74 -4.76 -31.30 -17.64
CA TYR A 74 -4.37 -32.46 -16.86
C TYR A 74 -4.74 -33.77 -17.57
N ASP A 75 -4.14 -34.88 -17.14
CA ASP A 75 -4.35 -36.21 -17.72
C ASP A 75 -5.79 -36.74 -17.60
N ASN A 76 -6.59 -36.16 -16.71
CA ASN A 76 -8.02 -36.47 -16.54
C ASN A 76 -8.92 -35.65 -17.49
N ASP A 77 -8.34 -35.04 -18.52
CA ASP A 77 -8.95 -34.10 -19.47
C ASP A 77 -9.55 -32.83 -18.84
N THR A 78 -9.32 -32.58 -17.55
CA THR A 78 -9.74 -31.30 -16.96
C THR A 78 -8.70 -30.23 -17.22
N THR A 79 -9.14 -28.98 -17.20
CA THR A 79 -8.29 -27.83 -17.48
C THR A 79 -8.47 -26.79 -16.39
N THR A 80 -7.35 -26.26 -15.91
CA THR A 80 -7.33 -25.11 -15.00
C THR A 80 -6.88 -23.89 -15.76
N THR A 81 -7.73 -22.87 -15.78
CA THR A 81 -7.44 -21.57 -16.41
C THR A 81 -7.18 -20.54 -15.32
N VAL A 82 -6.08 -19.81 -15.44
CA VAL A 82 -5.65 -18.79 -14.48
C VAL A 82 -5.44 -17.47 -15.21
N SER A 83 -6.12 -16.41 -14.77
CA SER A 83 -5.94 -15.06 -15.29
C SER A 83 -5.42 -14.11 -14.21
N SER A 84 -4.30 -13.45 -14.48
CA SER A 84 -3.63 -12.52 -13.57
C SER A 84 -3.81 -11.08 -14.04
N LEU A 85 -4.09 -10.19 -13.10
CA LEU A 85 -4.27 -8.74 -13.29
C LEU A 85 -3.04 -8.00 -12.74
N PHE A 86 -2.38 -7.25 -13.61
CA PHE A 86 -1.18 -6.46 -13.33
C PHE A 86 -1.45 -4.96 -13.50
N GLY A 87 -0.67 -4.13 -12.83
CA GLY A 87 -0.67 -2.69 -13.04
C GLY A 87 0.33 -1.98 -12.14
N VAL A 88 0.49 -0.67 -12.33
CA VAL A 88 1.34 0.15 -11.46
C VAL A 88 0.52 0.62 -10.25
N PRO A 89 0.93 0.31 -9.00
CA PRO A 89 0.16 0.61 -7.80
C PRO A 89 0.21 2.11 -7.48
N LYS A 90 -0.74 2.87 -8.04
CA LYS A 90 -0.89 4.32 -7.85
C LYS A 90 -2.17 4.66 -7.09
N ARG A 91 -2.25 5.89 -6.57
CA ARG A 91 -3.43 6.35 -5.82
C ARG A 91 -4.68 6.40 -6.71
N GLU A 92 -4.51 6.73 -7.97
CA GLU A 92 -5.62 6.88 -8.92
C GLU A 92 -6.40 5.57 -9.17
N ILE A 93 -5.76 4.42 -8.95
CA ILE A 93 -6.37 3.10 -9.16
C ILE A 93 -6.85 2.46 -7.85
N ASN A 94 -6.52 3.04 -6.70
CA ASN A 94 -6.94 2.53 -5.40
C ASN A 94 -8.46 2.69 -5.22
N GLY A 95 -9.13 1.64 -4.77
CA GLY A 95 -10.57 1.57 -4.61
C GLY A 95 -11.34 1.35 -5.92
N GLN A 96 -10.67 1.20 -7.06
CA GLN A 96 -11.33 0.86 -8.32
C GLN A 96 -11.83 -0.58 -8.29
N GLN A 97 -13.04 -0.80 -8.79
CA GLN A 97 -13.66 -2.11 -8.86
C GLN A 97 -13.45 -2.72 -10.25
N VAL A 98 -13.12 -4.00 -10.26
CA VAL A 98 -13.01 -4.85 -11.45
C VAL A 98 -13.77 -6.15 -11.20
N GLN A 99 -14.07 -6.89 -12.26
CA GLN A 99 -14.74 -8.18 -12.14
C GLN A 99 -13.96 -9.25 -12.90
N CYS A 100 -13.72 -10.40 -12.27
CA CYS A 100 -13.30 -11.59 -13.00
C CYS A 100 -14.55 -12.35 -13.45
N VAL A 101 -14.71 -12.52 -14.76
CA VAL A 101 -15.80 -13.27 -15.37
C VAL A 101 -15.26 -14.60 -15.88
N ILE A 102 -15.94 -15.68 -15.49
CA ILE A 102 -15.62 -17.06 -15.83
C ILE A 102 -16.78 -17.61 -16.64
N SER A 103 -16.50 -18.04 -17.87
CA SER A 103 -17.50 -18.50 -18.83
C SER A 103 -17.10 -19.83 -19.45
N GLY A 104 -18.08 -20.64 -19.82
CA GLY A 104 -17.83 -21.91 -20.52
C GLY A 104 -19.04 -22.85 -20.51
N ASP A 105 -18.98 -23.88 -21.35
CA ASP A 105 -20.12 -24.80 -21.56
C ASP A 105 -20.49 -25.64 -20.33
N SER A 106 -19.56 -25.78 -19.37
CA SER A 106 -19.83 -26.47 -18.10
C SER A 106 -20.63 -25.62 -17.11
N LEU A 107 -20.82 -24.33 -17.40
CA LEU A 107 -21.55 -23.37 -16.56
C LEU A 107 -22.89 -23.04 -17.22
N SER A 108 -23.97 -23.01 -16.44
CA SER A 108 -25.30 -22.59 -16.92
C SER A 108 -25.37 -21.10 -17.22
N THR A 109 -24.55 -20.32 -16.53
CA THR A 109 -24.45 -18.86 -16.59
C THR A 109 -23.02 -18.47 -16.23
N ASP A 110 -22.53 -17.38 -16.82
CA ASP A 110 -21.23 -16.84 -16.47
C ASP A 110 -21.15 -16.49 -14.97
N GLU A 111 -20.03 -16.83 -14.35
CA GLU A 111 -19.77 -16.53 -12.96
C GLU A 111 -18.92 -15.26 -12.86
N SER A 112 -19.37 -14.28 -12.08
CA SER A 112 -18.65 -13.02 -11.87
C SER A 112 -18.18 -12.89 -10.42
N LEU A 113 -16.87 -12.74 -10.26
CA LEU A 113 -16.21 -12.50 -8.97
C LEU A 113 -15.76 -11.04 -8.89
N PRO A 114 -16.39 -10.21 -8.05
CA PRO A 114 -15.99 -8.81 -7.89
C PRO A 114 -14.67 -8.70 -7.12
N PHE A 115 -13.85 -7.72 -7.51
CA PHE A 115 -12.60 -7.40 -6.84
C PHE A 115 -12.37 -5.90 -6.76
N THR A 116 -12.01 -5.40 -5.59
CA THR A 116 -11.67 -4.00 -5.38
C THR A 116 -10.16 -3.88 -5.17
N ILE A 117 -9.49 -3.15 -6.05
CA ILE A 117 -8.04 -2.95 -5.97
C ILE A 117 -7.73 -2.12 -4.71
N GLN A 118 -6.95 -2.68 -3.79
CA GLN A 118 -6.48 -1.99 -2.60
C GLN A 118 -4.97 -1.81 -2.66
N ILE A 119 -4.52 -0.56 -2.65
CA ILE A 119 -3.10 -0.20 -2.64
C ILE A 119 -2.68 0.17 -1.22
N TYR A 120 -1.78 -0.62 -0.65
CA TYR A 120 -1.29 -0.42 0.70
C TYR A 120 -0.09 0.52 0.73
N LEU A 121 0.04 1.26 1.83
CA LEU A 121 1.25 2.01 2.12
C LEU A 121 2.13 1.14 3.02
N GLN A 122 3.37 0.92 2.61
CA GLN A 122 4.36 0.30 3.48
C GLN A 122 4.58 1.23 4.69
N MET A 123 4.30 0.72 5.89
CA MET A 123 4.61 1.43 7.12
C MET A 123 6.13 1.45 7.30
N PHE A 124 6.70 2.64 7.34
CA PHE A 124 8.08 2.83 7.75
C PHE A 124 8.11 3.68 9.01
N ARG A 125 8.95 3.28 9.96
CA ARG A 125 9.26 4.08 11.15
C ARG A 125 10.46 4.95 10.85
N LEU A 126 10.22 6.22 10.55
CA LEU A 126 11.30 7.21 10.55
C LEU A 126 11.49 7.74 11.96
N LYS A 127 12.73 7.61 12.44
CA LYS A 127 13.19 8.25 13.67
C LYS A 127 14.07 9.42 13.29
N ILE A 128 13.56 10.64 13.50
CA ILE A 128 14.38 11.84 13.36
C ILE A 128 14.98 12.14 14.73
N ASN A 129 16.31 12.08 14.82
CA ASN A 129 17.05 12.41 16.04
C ASN A 129 17.59 13.85 15.95
N CYS A 130 17.06 14.74 16.80
CA CYS A 130 17.48 16.14 16.85
C CYS A 130 18.72 16.41 17.72
N GLN A 131 19.37 15.37 18.27
CA GLN A 131 20.55 15.50 19.15
C GLN A 131 21.80 16.12 18.48
N GLN A 132 21.77 16.38 17.18
CA GLN A 132 22.89 17.03 16.48
C GLN A 132 23.01 18.54 16.78
N LEU A 133 22.06 19.11 17.53
CA LEU A 133 22.19 20.44 18.15
C LEU A 133 23.06 20.37 19.41
N LYS A 134 24.38 20.19 19.25
CA LYS A 134 25.31 20.38 20.38
C LYS A 134 25.31 21.87 20.77
N ALA A 135 24.78 22.17 21.95
CA ALA A 135 25.21 23.35 22.68
C ALA A 135 26.69 23.15 23.03
N SER A 136 27.54 24.12 22.68
CA SER A 136 28.95 24.10 23.07
C SER A 136 29.04 24.05 24.60
N ASP A 137 30.04 23.33 25.08
CA ASP A 137 30.28 22.92 26.46
C ASP A 137 29.82 23.89 27.55
N THR A 138 29.13 23.30 28.54
CA THR A 138 28.96 23.65 29.96
C THR A 138 27.50 23.71 30.40
N THR A 139 27.13 22.69 31.20
CA THR A 139 25.97 22.52 32.11
C THR A 139 24.90 21.48 31.73
N PRO A 140 24.44 20.63 32.67
CA PRO A 140 23.72 19.38 32.39
C PRO A 140 22.18 19.51 32.28
N SER A 141 21.64 20.71 32.03
CA SER A 141 20.18 20.91 32.02
C SER A 141 19.73 21.83 30.90
N ALA A 142 19.76 21.31 29.67
CA ALA A 142 19.09 21.94 28.53
C ALA A 142 17.77 21.20 28.29
N GLN A 143 16.64 21.87 28.52
CA GLN A 143 15.31 21.34 28.19
C GLN A 143 15.10 21.43 26.67
N THR A 144 15.28 20.31 25.99
CA THR A 144 15.08 20.22 24.54
C THR A 144 13.58 20.16 24.25
N SER A 145 13.06 21.14 23.50
CA SER A 145 11.65 21.27 23.14
C SER A 145 11.49 21.24 21.62
N LEU A 146 10.86 20.18 21.09
CA LEU A 146 10.67 20.04 19.66
C LEU A 146 9.46 20.86 19.19
N ASN A 147 9.70 22.02 18.56
CA ASN A 147 8.66 22.83 17.92
C ASN A 147 8.52 22.44 16.43
N LEU A 148 7.46 21.68 16.12
CA LEU A 148 7.20 21.16 14.78
C LEU A 148 6.29 22.13 14.00
N PHE A 149 6.84 22.77 12.95
CA PHE A 149 6.09 23.70 12.08
C PHE A 149 5.41 23.00 10.89
N VAL A 150 5.15 21.70 11.01
CA VAL A 150 4.43 20.94 9.99
C VAL A 150 3.02 20.71 10.50
N LYS A 151 2.02 21.14 9.71
CA LYS A 151 0.61 20.80 9.94
C LYS A 151 0.46 19.29 9.71
N LEU A 152 0.74 18.51 10.74
CA LEU A 152 0.63 17.06 10.71
C LEU A 152 -0.75 16.69 11.24
N ASP A 153 -1.55 16.08 10.38
CA ASP A 153 -2.80 15.45 10.78
C ASP A 153 -2.46 14.20 11.63
N ASN A 154 -2.28 14.41 12.94
CA ASN A 154 -2.25 13.43 14.04
C ASN A 154 -1.39 12.14 13.93
N ASN A 155 -0.57 11.95 12.90
CA ASN A 155 0.14 10.68 12.62
C ASN A 155 1.61 10.62 13.11
N PHE A 156 1.92 11.19 14.28
CA PHE A 156 3.27 11.17 14.85
C PHE A 156 3.28 11.00 16.36
N ILE A 157 4.40 10.47 16.88
CA ILE A 157 4.69 10.37 18.31
C ILE A 157 5.93 11.22 18.63
N LEU A 158 5.80 12.08 19.63
CA LEU A 158 6.92 12.81 20.23
C LEU A 158 7.38 12.10 21.49
N ASP A 159 8.65 11.71 21.52
CA ASP A 159 9.31 11.11 22.69
C ASP A 159 10.56 11.96 23.01
N GLY A 160 10.38 13.01 23.82
CA GLY A 160 11.41 13.99 24.12
C GLY A 160 11.98 14.66 22.88
N ALA A 161 13.27 14.40 22.58
CA ALA A 161 13.98 14.91 21.41
C ALA A 161 13.88 14.02 20.15
N LYS A 162 12.96 13.03 20.14
CA LYS A 162 12.75 12.09 19.03
C LYS A 162 11.36 12.26 18.45
N LEU A 163 11.29 12.48 17.13
CA LEU A 163 10.06 12.42 16.35
C LEU A 163 9.96 11.04 15.67
N GLN A 164 8.85 10.34 15.92
CA GLN A 164 8.52 9.09 15.24
C GLN A 164 7.30 9.30 14.35
N LEU A 165 7.47 9.07 13.05
CA LEU A 165 6.37 9.08 12.09
C LEU A 165 5.77 7.67 11.99
N LEU A 166 4.45 7.56 12.12
CA LEU A 166 3.73 6.29 12.14
C LEU A 166 3.41 5.76 10.74
N SER A 167 3.35 6.65 9.74
CA SER A 167 3.08 6.33 8.34
C SER A 167 3.87 7.28 7.45
N LEU A 168 4.35 6.81 6.30
CA LEU A 168 5.05 7.67 5.33
C LEU A 168 4.16 8.01 4.15
N THR A 169 3.83 9.28 4.03
CA THR A 169 2.98 9.81 2.97
C THR A 169 3.66 11.02 2.31
N PRO A 170 3.55 11.24 0.99
CA PRO A 170 4.13 12.39 0.27
C PRO A 170 3.87 13.77 0.88
N ASP A 171 2.80 13.95 1.64
CA ASP A 171 2.46 15.15 2.42
C ASP A 171 3.41 15.42 3.61
N LEU A 172 4.25 14.45 3.97
CA LEU A 172 5.35 14.63 4.93
C LEU A 172 6.57 15.34 4.32
N ASN A 173 6.57 15.59 3.01
CA ASN A 173 7.65 16.34 2.39
C ASN A 173 7.67 17.77 2.93
N GLY A 174 8.77 18.18 3.54
CA GLY A 174 8.82 19.51 4.16
C GLY A 174 10.03 19.77 5.02
N LEU A 175 10.04 20.99 5.57
CA LEU A 175 11.06 21.46 6.50
C LEU A 175 10.66 21.11 7.93
N TYR A 176 11.44 20.24 8.56
CA TYR A 176 11.35 19.91 9.97
C TYR A 176 12.31 20.80 10.75
N GLN A 177 11.84 21.44 11.82
CA GLN A 177 12.68 22.28 12.67
C GLN A 177 12.73 21.69 14.08
N CYS A 178 13.94 21.56 14.62
CA CYS A 178 14.17 21.25 16.02
C CYS A 178 14.62 22.52 16.74
N GLU A 179 14.12 22.75 17.95
CA GLU A 179 14.57 23.84 18.82
C GLU A 179 15.12 23.25 20.13
N ALA A 180 16.21 23.81 20.63
CA ALA A 180 16.77 23.45 21.92
C ALA A 180 16.91 24.74 22.72
N SER A 181 16.20 24.84 23.84
CA SER A 181 16.20 26.02 24.70
C SER A 181 16.71 25.70 26.09
N ASN A 182 17.48 26.60 26.69
CA ASN A 182 17.77 26.59 28.11
C ASN A 182 17.47 27.97 28.69
N ALA A 183 17.72 28.17 29.99
CA ALA A 183 17.52 29.45 30.67
C ALA A 183 18.35 30.62 30.08
N TYR A 184 19.32 30.31 29.22
CA TYR A 184 20.29 31.26 28.66
C TYR A 184 20.11 31.51 27.15
N GLY A 185 19.22 30.81 26.46
CA GLY A 185 18.95 31.03 25.05
C GLY A 185 18.38 29.81 24.31
N SER A 186 18.14 29.97 23.01
CA SER A 186 17.69 28.88 22.13
C SER A 186 18.55 28.72 20.87
N LYS A 187 18.73 27.48 20.43
CA LYS A 187 19.32 27.12 19.14
C LYS A 187 18.31 26.36 18.29
N ARG A 188 18.37 26.54 16.97
CA ARG A 188 17.47 25.89 16.01
C ARG A 188 18.25 25.07 14.99
N GLY A 189 17.78 23.86 14.74
CA GLY A 189 18.26 22.97 13.69
C GLY A 189 17.13 22.73 12.69
N GLN A 190 17.47 22.65 11.42
CA GLN A 190 16.50 22.40 10.36
C GLN A 190 16.91 21.15 9.59
N LEU A 191 15.92 20.32 9.24
CA LEU A 191 16.06 19.10 8.45
C LEU A 191 15.02 19.12 7.33
N TYR A 192 15.45 19.10 6.08
CA TYR A 192 14.54 18.92 4.96
C TYR A 192 14.37 17.43 4.69
N VAL A 193 13.13 16.94 4.70
CA VAL A 193 12.79 15.54 4.45
C VAL A 193 12.03 15.46 3.13
N ILE A 194 12.53 14.63 2.21
CA ILE A 194 11.86 14.28 0.97
C ILE A 194 11.70 12.76 0.93
N LEU A 195 10.47 12.30 0.77
CA LEU A 195 10.14 10.92 0.48
C LEU A 195 10.21 10.69 -1.02
N LEU A 196 11.21 9.92 -1.46
CA LEU A 196 11.27 9.41 -2.82
C LEU A 196 10.64 8.01 -2.84
N PHE A 197 9.60 7.83 -3.64
CA PHE A 197 9.03 6.53 -3.98
C PHE A 197 9.54 6.16 -5.38
N PRO A 198 10.18 4.97 -5.59
CA PRO A 198 10.55 3.92 -4.63
C PRO A 198 11.74 4.30 -3.73
N ALA A 199 11.82 3.62 -2.58
CA ALA A 199 12.47 4.07 -1.34
C ALA A 199 13.93 4.55 -1.47
N ASN A 200 14.11 5.87 -1.49
CA ASN A 200 15.35 6.50 -1.04
C ASN A 200 15.02 7.73 -0.19
N LEU A 201 15.53 7.73 1.04
CA LEU A 201 15.39 8.85 1.96
C LEU A 201 16.60 9.76 1.80
N HIS A 202 16.38 10.95 1.25
CA HIS A 202 17.40 11.99 1.23
C HIS A 202 17.06 13.04 2.29
N SER A 203 17.99 13.27 3.21
CA SER A 203 17.82 14.27 4.28
C SER A 203 19.00 15.23 4.29
N SER A 204 18.73 16.52 4.43
CA SER A 204 19.76 17.57 4.49
C SER A 204 19.53 18.45 5.72
N SER A 205 20.58 18.64 6.53
CA SER A 205 20.51 19.40 7.78
C SER A 205 21.28 20.72 7.71
N LYS A 206 20.70 21.78 8.28
CA LYS A 206 21.33 23.10 8.43
C LYS A 206 21.05 23.65 9.82
N ILE A 207 22.08 24.12 10.53
CA ILE A 207 21.99 24.65 11.89
C ILE A 207 22.04 26.18 11.83
N SER A 208 21.14 26.85 12.54
CA SER A 208 21.11 28.32 12.64
C SER A 208 21.17 28.75 14.11
N THR A 209 22.06 29.70 14.40
CA THR A 209 22.20 30.30 15.73
C THR A 209 21.67 31.73 15.70
N LEU A 210 20.63 32.03 16.48
CA LEU A 210 20.27 33.42 16.76
C LEU A 210 21.18 33.97 17.89
N PRO A 211 21.59 35.25 17.84
CA PRO A 211 22.28 35.89 18.94
C PRO A 211 21.35 36.03 20.16
N PRO A 212 21.89 36.01 21.40
CA PRO A 212 21.09 36.17 22.60
C PRO A 212 20.39 37.53 22.61
N LEU A 213 19.09 37.52 22.91
CA LEU A 213 18.32 38.75 23.11
C LEU A 213 18.87 39.45 24.36
N HIS A 214 19.50 40.62 24.18
CA HIS A 214 19.92 41.46 25.30
C HIS A 214 18.69 41.80 26.16
N THR A 215 18.57 41.17 27.33
CA THR A 215 17.67 41.64 28.37
C THR A 215 18.29 42.88 28.99
N SER A 216 17.71 44.04 28.69
CA SER A 216 18.07 45.31 29.32
C SER A 216 17.86 45.19 30.83
N LYS A 217 18.95 45.31 31.59
CA LYS A 217 18.96 45.34 33.06
C LYS A 217 18.13 46.54 33.56
N PRO A 218 17.23 46.39 34.56
CA PRO A 218 16.61 47.54 35.19
C PRO A 218 17.67 48.28 36.02
N SER A 219 17.76 49.59 35.82
CA SER A 219 18.57 50.51 36.62
C SER A 219 18.16 50.44 38.10
N GLN A 220 19.10 50.14 38.99
CA GLN A 220 18.98 50.46 40.40
C GLN A 220 19.31 51.96 40.56
N SER A 221 18.31 52.75 40.97
CA SER A 221 18.52 54.11 41.48
C SER A 221 18.91 54.04 42.96
N LEU A 222 19.94 54.81 43.32
CA LEU A 222 20.39 55.11 44.68
C LEU A 222 19.25 55.64 45.57
#